data_AF-A0A399ZLJ2-F1
#
_entry.id   AF-A0A399ZLJ2-F1
#
_cell.length_a   1.000
_cell.length_b   1.000
_cell.length_c   1.000
_cell.angle_alpha   90.00
_cell.angle_beta   90.00
_cell.angle_gamma   90.00
#
_symmetry.space_group_name_H-M   'P 1'
#
loop_
_entity.id
_entity.type
_entity.pdbx_description
1 polymer ?
#
loop_
_entity_poly.entity_id
_entity_poly.type
_entity_poly.pdbx_seq_one_letter_code
_entity_poly.pdbx_strand_id
1 'polypeptide(L)'
;MSPKILNSALLSVLAERADPLQVLTTTANVVRRAQAVTLDLKRIETVAQVLALRPVPVPAWDYDHHFFDDTERTVTYIFLLDALNFSFWGEPKWHIRSVQRDLDGYWALATALRHAAVRDENFLDADHLANLAPDELARVLRGNVEIPMFVERWRNAQELGRVLRDHFGGSAARLVEQANGNATTLARLVAHNLSSFNDTTLYRGRAVNLYKRAQILAGDLYGSFGGAKWGTFKNLHDLTAFADYKLPQLLRAWGILKYAPALARRVDRRA
;
A
#
# COMPACT_ATOMS: atom_id res chain seq x y z
N MET A 1 15.73 -11.71 -24.30
CA MET A 1 16.89 -11.04 -23.67
C MET A 1 17.83 -12.10 -23.12
N SER A 2 19.14 -11.88 -23.16
CA SER A 2 20.09 -12.81 -22.54
C SER A 2 19.98 -12.75 -21.02
N PRO A 3 19.88 -13.90 -20.31
CA PRO A 3 19.89 -13.96 -18.84
C PRO A 3 21.09 -13.25 -18.20
N LYS A 4 22.23 -13.17 -18.91
CA LYS A 4 23.45 -12.48 -18.43
C LYS A 4 23.23 -10.97 -18.25
N ILE A 5 22.55 -10.33 -19.20
CA ILE A 5 22.32 -8.87 -19.18
C ILE A 5 21.39 -8.49 -18.01
N LEU A 6 20.28 -9.23 -17.85
CA LEU A 6 19.37 -9.02 -16.74
C LEU A 6 20.06 -9.23 -15.38
N ASN A 7 20.88 -10.27 -15.26
CA ASN A 7 21.63 -10.52 -14.02
C ASN A 7 22.60 -9.39 -13.70
N SER A 8 23.33 -8.87 -14.70
CA SER A 8 24.23 -7.73 -14.51
C SER A 8 23.47 -6.48 -14.02
N ALA A 9 22.33 -6.16 -14.65
CA ALA A 9 21.51 -5.03 -14.25
C ALA A 9 20.99 -5.16 -12.80
N LEU A 10 20.51 -6.35 -12.42
CA LEU A 10 20.06 -6.61 -11.05
C LEU A 10 21.21 -6.49 -10.02
N LEU A 11 22.41 -6.95 -10.36
CA LEU A 11 23.57 -6.81 -9.48
C LEU A 11 23.96 -5.36 -9.27
N SER A 12 23.90 -4.53 -10.33
CA SER A 12 24.13 -3.07 -10.21
C SER A 12 23.14 -2.44 -9.23
N VAL A 13 21.83 -2.70 -9.41
CA VAL A 13 20.78 -2.16 -8.55
C VAL A 13 20.98 -2.56 -7.08
N LEU A 14 21.33 -3.82 -6.83
CA LEU A 14 21.55 -4.34 -5.47
C LEU A 14 22.85 -3.82 -4.84
N ALA A 15 23.84 -3.41 -5.64
CA ALA A 15 25.07 -2.82 -5.14
C ALA A 15 24.93 -1.32 -4.85
N GLU A 16 24.08 -0.62 -5.60
CA GLU A 16 23.93 0.83 -5.53
C GLU A 16 22.85 1.30 -4.56
N ARG A 17 21.81 0.48 -4.30
CA ARG A 17 20.69 0.86 -3.43
C ARG A 17 20.77 0.17 -2.08
N ALA A 18 20.56 0.95 -1.02
CA ALA A 18 20.26 0.39 0.28
C ALA A 18 18.95 -0.42 0.19
N ASP A 19 18.94 -1.59 0.82
CA ASP A 19 17.77 -2.48 0.85
C ASP A 19 17.52 -2.97 2.28
N PRO A 20 17.26 -2.05 3.23
CA PRO A 20 17.12 -2.43 4.63
C PRO A 20 15.97 -3.43 4.83
N LEU A 21 14.89 -3.34 4.05
CA LEU A 21 13.73 -4.23 4.13
C LEU A 21 13.94 -5.58 3.41
N GLN A 22 15.07 -5.76 2.73
CA GLN A 22 15.39 -6.91 1.88
C GLN A 22 14.37 -7.13 0.74
N VAL A 23 13.61 -6.11 0.35
CA VAL A 23 12.60 -6.19 -0.71
C VAL A 23 13.29 -6.39 -2.05
N LEU A 24 14.31 -5.58 -2.38
CA LEU A 24 15.02 -5.69 -3.66
C LEU A 24 15.76 -7.02 -3.76
N THR A 25 16.46 -7.41 -2.71
CA THR A 25 17.28 -8.63 -2.62
C THR A 25 16.42 -9.88 -2.81
N THR A 26 15.31 -9.97 -2.08
CA THR A 26 14.45 -11.16 -2.12
C THR A 26 13.64 -11.23 -3.42
N THR A 27 13.14 -10.10 -3.93
CA THR A 27 12.40 -10.05 -5.21
C THR A 27 13.29 -10.24 -6.43
N ALA A 28 14.58 -9.89 -6.38
CA ALA A 28 15.52 -10.15 -7.47
C ALA A 28 15.55 -11.63 -7.89
N ASN A 29 15.36 -12.57 -6.94
CA ASN A 29 15.27 -13.99 -7.25
C ASN A 29 14.01 -14.35 -8.05
N VAL A 30 12.89 -13.70 -7.73
CA VAL A 30 11.63 -13.83 -8.47
C VAL A 30 11.84 -13.34 -9.90
N VAL A 31 12.44 -12.17 -10.08
CA VAL A 31 12.74 -11.59 -11.40
C VAL A 31 13.64 -12.51 -12.23
N ARG A 32 14.72 -13.04 -11.65
CA ARG A 32 15.65 -13.96 -12.36
C ARG A 32 14.97 -15.26 -12.81
N ARG A 33 13.95 -15.70 -12.09
CA ARG A 33 13.28 -17.00 -12.30
C ARG A 33 11.93 -16.87 -13.00
N ALA A 34 11.52 -15.66 -13.36
CA ALA A 34 10.28 -15.41 -14.07
C ALA A 34 10.28 -16.13 -15.43
N GLN A 35 9.19 -16.82 -15.74
CA GLN A 35 9.05 -17.62 -16.98
C GLN A 35 7.99 -17.04 -17.93
N ALA A 36 6.90 -16.53 -17.37
CA ALA A 36 5.77 -16.01 -18.15
C ALA A 36 5.92 -14.52 -18.50
N VAL A 37 6.89 -13.84 -17.90
CA VAL A 37 7.09 -12.40 -18.03
C VAL A 37 8.58 -12.11 -18.14
N THR A 38 8.95 -11.23 -19.06
CA THR A 38 10.32 -10.72 -19.23
C THR A 38 10.32 -9.20 -19.29
N LEU A 39 11.47 -8.59 -19.01
CA LEU A 39 11.66 -7.15 -19.07
C LEU A 39 12.42 -6.76 -20.35
N ASP A 40 12.10 -5.59 -20.89
CA ASP A 40 12.85 -4.94 -21.96
C ASP A 40 13.62 -3.74 -21.38
N LEU A 41 14.91 -3.93 -21.08
CA LEU A 41 15.76 -2.95 -20.42
C LEU A 41 16.00 -1.70 -21.27
N LYS A 42 16.06 -1.83 -22.60
CA LYS A 42 16.18 -0.68 -23.50
C LYS A 42 14.92 0.18 -23.44
N ARG A 43 13.74 -0.47 -23.34
CA ARG A 43 12.49 0.25 -23.11
C ARG A 43 12.43 0.90 -21.73
N ILE A 44 12.98 0.28 -20.69
CA ILE A 44 13.12 0.92 -19.37
C ILE A 44 13.93 2.21 -19.50
N GLU A 45 15.11 2.15 -20.11
CA GLU A 45 15.97 3.34 -20.32
C GLU A 45 15.24 4.44 -21.11
N THR A 46 14.58 4.07 -22.21
CA THR A 46 13.84 5.01 -23.06
C THR A 46 12.71 5.69 -22.28
N VAL A 47 11.91 4.91 -21.54
CA VAL A 47 10.79 5.44 -20.76
C VAL A 47 11.31 6.30 -19.60
N ALA A 48 12.39 5.90 -18.93
CA ALA A 48 13.00 6.69 -17.87
C ALA A 48 13.47 8.06 -18.38
N GLN A 49 14.08 8.13 -19.56
CA GLN A 49 14.47 9.39 -20.20
C GLN A 49 13.25 10.28 -20.50
N VAL A 50 12.16 9.70 -21.03
CA VAL A 50 10.91 10.45 -21.30
C VAL A 50 10.30 11.00 -20.01
N LEU A 51 10.27 10.22 -18.93
CA LEU A 51 9.76 10.66 -17.63
C LEU A 51 10.65 11.73 -17.00
N ALA A 52 11.97 11.63 -17.17
CA ALA A 52 12.91 12.66 -16.69
C ALA A 52 12.69 14.02 -17.37
N LEU A 53 12.25 14.04 -18.64
CA LEU A 53 11.89 15.26 -19.36
C LEU A 53 10.54 15.87 -18.96
N ARG A 54 9.71 15.11 -18.22
CA ARG A 54 8.39 15.54 -17.77
C ARG A 54 8.22 15.19 -16.29
N PRO A 55 8.89 15.95 -15.38
CA PRO A 55 8.77 15.71 -13.96
C PRO A 55 7.30 15.82 -13.54
N VAL A 56 6.78 14.75 -12.94
CA VAL A 56 5.44 14.73 -12.36
C VAL A 56 5.55 15.27 -10.94
N PRO A 57 4.83 16.34 -10.58
CA PRO A 57 4.84 16.85 -9.21
C PRO A 57 4.33 15.76 -8.26
N VAL A 58 4.92 15.69 -7.07
CA VAL A 58 4.39 14.83 -6.01
C VAL A 58 3.00 15.36 -5.65
N PRO A 59 1.94 14.53 -5.73
CA PRO A 59 0.60 14.99 -5.38
C PRO A 59 0.55 15.37 -3.89
N ALA A 60 -0.18 16.44 -3.58
CA ALA A 60 -0.47 16.80 -2.20
C ALA A 60 -1.46 15.79 -1.58
N TRP A 61 -1.47 15.71 -0.24
CA TRP A 61 -2.49 14.98 0.48
C TRP A 61 -3.87 15.60 0.24
N ASP A 62 -4.86 14.78 -0.08
CA ASP A 62 -6.21 15.23 -0.39
C ASP A 62 -7.04 15.32 0.90
N TYR A 63 -7.15 16.51 1.46
CA TYR A 63 -7.88 16.76 2.71
C TYR A 63 -9.41 16.75 2.55
N ASP A 64 -9.93 16.69 1.32
CA ASP A 64 -11.37 16.59 1.07
C ASP A 64 -11.85 15.16 1.31
N HIS A 65 -11.04 14.17 0.90
CA HIS A 65 -11.38 12.76 1.02
C HIS A 65 -10.76 12.06 2.24
N HIS A 66 -9.65 12.57 2.77
CA HIS A 66 -8.98 11.96 3.92
C HIS A 66 -9.30 12.70 5.21
N PHE A 67 -9.48 11.96 6.30
CA PHE A 67 -9.57 12.55 7.62
C PHE A 67 -8.22 13.15 8.02
N PHE A 68 -8.25 14.37 8.55
CA PHE A 68 -7.09 15.05 9.08
C PHE A 68 -7.54 16.08 10.11
N ASP A 69 -7.02 15.98 11.33
CA ASP A 69 -7.26 16.91 12.43
C ASP A 69 -5.96 17.33 13.13
N ASP A 70 -4.82 16.97 12.57
CA ASP A 70 -3.48 17.30 13.08
C ASP A 70 -3.15 16.68 14.46
N THR A 71 -3.95 15.70 14.90
CA THR A 71 -3.78 14.94 16.16
C THR A 71 -3.39 13.47 15.92
N GLU A 72 -3.18 12.71 17.00
CA GLU A 72 -2.95 11.25 16.93
C GLU A 72 -4.10 10.49 16.26
N ARG A 73 -5.33 11.03 16.25
CA ARG A 73 -6.46 10.42 15.53
C ARG A 73 -6.18 10.32 14.04
N THR A 74 -5.53 11.32 13.45
CA THR A 74 -5.08 11.28 12.06
C THR A 74 -4.13 10.11 11.82
N VAL A 75 -3.21 9.82 12.76
CA VAL A 75 -2.29 8.68 12.66
C VAL A 75 -3.09 7.36 12.66
N THR A 76 -4.00 7.16 13.61
CA THR A 76 -4.82 5.94 13.65
C THR A 76 -5.72 5.78 12.44
N TYR A 77 -6.28 6.89 11.92
CA TYR A 77 -7.04 6.89 10.67
C TYR A 77 -6.21 6.37 9.50
N ILE A 78 -4.97 6.82 9.34
CA ILE A 78 -4.09 6.37 8.24
C ILE A 78 -3.77 4.88 8.39
N PHE A 79 -3.48 4.39 9.60
CA PHE A 79 -3.31 2.96 9.86
C PHE A 79 -4.56 2.16 9.47
N LEU A 80 -5.75 2.63 9.86
CA LEU A 80 -7.01 1.96 9.53
C LEU A 80 -7.27 1.98 8.02
N LEU A 81 -7.04 3.12 7.36
CA LEU A 81 -7.20 3.26 5.91
C LEU A 81 -6.33 2.23 5.18
N ASP A 82 -5.04 2.17 5.49
CA ASP A 82 -4.10 1.26 4.84
C ASP A 82 -4.35 -0.21 5.16
N ALA A 83 -4.79 -0.51 6.38
CA ALA A 83 -5.19 -1.86 6.78
C ALA A 83 -6.36 -2.36 5.92
N LEU A 84 -7.23 -1.47 5.45
CA LEU A 84 -8.46 -1.76 4.69
C LEU A 84 -8.31 -1.50 3.17
N ASN A 85 -7.19 -0.93 2.73
CA ASN A 85 -6.95 -0.49 1.35
C ASN A 85 -6.52 -1.64 0.41
N PHE A 86 -7.45 -2.55 0.11
CA PHE A 86 -7.21 -3.65 -0.83
C PHE A 86 -8.50 -4.12 -1.48
N SER A 87 -8.44 -4.68 -2.69
CA SER A 87 -9.57 -5.31 -3.40
C SER A 87 -10.81 -4.40 -3.59
N PHE A 88 -10.83 -3.68 -4.70
CA PHE A 88 -11.97 -2.85 -5.13
C PHE A 88 -12.61 -3.36 -6.43
N TRP A 89 -12.45 -4.66 -6.70
CA TRP A 89 -12.95 -5.32 -7.89
C TRP A 89 -14.35 -5.87 -7.66
N GLY A 90 -15.22 -5.82 -8.65
CA GLY A 90 -16.54 -6.43 -8.54
C GLY A 90 -17.43 -6.03 -9.71
N GLU A 91 -18.42 -6.86 -9.98
CA GLU A 91 -19.47 -6.59 -10.96
C GLU A 91 -20.84 -6.85 -10.29
N PRO A 92 -21.59 -5.82 -9.86
CA PRO A 92 -21.24 -4.39 -9.99
C PRO A 92 -20.11 -3.99 -9.03
N LYS A 93 -19.38 -2.92 -9.39
CA LYS A 93 -18.33 -2.35 -8.54
C LYS A 93 -18.93 -1.67 -7.31
N TRP A 94 -18.27 -1.85 -6.16
CA TRP A 94 -18.61 -1.15 -4.92
C TRP A 94 -18.37 0.36 -5.04
N HIS A 95 -19.40 1.14 -4.71
CA HIS A 95 -19.37 2.60 -4.63
C HIS A 95 -20.26 3.11 -3.48
N ILE A 96 -19.97 4.33 -3.03
CA ILE A 96 -20.80 5.08 -2.07
C ILE A 96 -21.40 6.30 -2.77
N ARG A 97 -22.59 6.71 -2.34
CA ARG A 97 -23.21 7.94 -2.81
C ARG A 97 -22.59 9.15 -2.14
N SER A 98 -22.29 10.18 -2.93
CA SER A 98 -21.91 11.51 -2.44
C SER A 98 -22.72 12.59 -3.18
N VAL A 99 -22.78 13.80 -2.60
CA VAL A 99 -23.61 14.91 -3.07
C VAL A 99 -23.23 15.34 -4.50
N GLN A 100 -21.94 15.28 -4.85
CA GLN A 100 -21.43 15.73 -6.15
C GLN A 100 -21.44 14.62 -7.20
N ARG A 101 -20.97 13.42 -6.82
CA ARG A 101 -20.89 12.23 -7.68
C ARG A 101 -20.71 10.99 -6.82
N ASP A 102 -21.13 9.83 -7.31
CA ASP A 102 -20.77 8.56 -6.68
C ASP A 102 -19.25 8.39 -6.68
N LEU A 103 -18.72 7.91 -5.56
CA LEU A 103 -17.31 7.61 -5.38
C LEU A 103 -17.14 6.09 -5.35
N ASP A 104 -16.07 5.59 -5.95
CA ASP A 104 -15.74 4.17 -5.95
C ASP A 104 -14.30 3.89 -5.49
N GLY A 105 -13.99 2.62 -5.28
CA GLY A 105 -12.64 2.15 -5.00
C GLY A 105 -11.99 2.82 -3.79
N TYR A 106 -10.72 3.22 -3.95
CA TYR A 106 -9.94 3.87 -2.89
C TYR A 106 -10.61 5.14 -2.35
N TRP A 107 -11.11 6.00 -3.25
CA TRP A 107 -11.70 7.28 -2.86
C TRP A 107 -12.98 7.09 -2.03
N ALA A 108 -13.79 6.08 -2.37
CA ALA A 108 -14.95 5.71 -1.58
C ALA A 108 -14.57 5.20 -0.18
N LEU A 109 -13.53 4.37 -0.08
CA LEU A 109 -13.05 3.86 1.21
C LEU A 109 -12.54 4.99 2.11
N ALA A 110 -11.64 5.83 1.60
CA ALA A 110 -11.10 6.98 2.33
C ALA A 110 -12.23 7.90 2.83
N THR A 111 -13.17 8.24 1.93
CA THR A 111 -14.30 9.11 2.28
C THR A 111 -15.23 8.47 3.32
N ALA A 112 -15.51 7.16 3.21
CA ALA A 112 -16.37 6.45 4.16
C ALA A 112 -15.77 6.42 5.57
N LEU A 113 -14.48 6.09 5.68
CA LEU A 113 -13.76 6.09 6.96
C LEU A 113 -13.62 7.50 7.53
N ARG A 114 -13.39 8.51 6.67
CA ARG A 114 -13.40 9.92 7.08
C ARG A 114 -14.75 10.32 7.68
N HIS A 115 -15.85 9.96 7.02
CA HIS A 115 -17.18 10.26 7.56
C HIS A 115 -17.43 9.61 8.92
N ALA A 116 -16.95 8.39 9.15
CA ALA A 116 -17.05 7.73 10.44
C ALA A 116 -16.23 8.49 11.51
N ALA A 117 -14.96 8.80 11.23
CA ALA A 117 -14.08 9.54 12.13
C ALA A 117 -14.57 10.97 12.46
N VAL A 118 -15.29 11.63 11.54
CA VAL A 118 -15.91 12.95 11.79
C VAL A 118 -17.17 12.84 12.64
N ARG A 119 -17.97 11.78 12.46
CA ARG A 119 -19.27 11.62 13.12
C ARG A 119 -19.17 11.10 14.55
N ASP A 120 -18.16 10.29 14.83
CA ASP A 120 -17.93 9.69 16.13
C ASP A 120 -16.46 9.90 16.52
N GLU A 121 -16.25 10.61 17.62
CA GLU A 121 -14.92 10.93 18.12
C GLU A 121 -14.13 9.67 18.50
N ASN A 122 -14.84 8.65 18.99
CA ASN A 122 -14.27 7.40 19.52
C ASN A 122 -14.07 6.33 18.43
N PHE A 123 -14.52 6.58 17.19
CA PHE A 123 -14.42 5.59 16.10
C PHE A 123 -13.00 5.07 15.86
N LEU A 124 -11.99 5.92 16.12
CA LEU A 124 -10.58 5.62 15.93
C LEU A 124 -9.87 5.16 17.21
N ASP A 125 -10.58 4.98 18.32
CA ASP A 125 -9.98 4.53 19.55
C ASP A 125 -9.59 3.06 19.43
N ALA A 126 -8.44 2.70 19.99
CA ALA A 126 -7.93 1.33 19.93
C ALA A 126 -8.91 0.31 20.54
N ASP A 127 -9.52 0.65 21.67
CA ASP A 127 -10.53 -0.19 22.33
C ASP A 127 -11.80 -0.35 21.49
N HIS A 128 -12.23 0.72 20.83
CA HIS A 128 -13.38 0.68 19.92
C HIS A 128 -13.08 -0.20 18.70
N LEU A 129 -11.94 0.02 18.04
CA LEU A 129 -11.50 -0.78 16.90
C LEU A 129 -11.33 -2.26 17.27
N ALA A 130 -10.74 -2.57 18.43
CA ALA A 130 -10.52 -3.93 18.90
C ALA A 130 -11.82 -4.73 19.06
N ASN A 131 -12.91 -4.03 19.40
CA ASN A 131 -14.23 -4.59 19.66
C ASN A 131 -15.24 -4.24 18.55
N LEU A 132 -14.79 -3.66 17.43
CA LEU A 132 -15.65 -3.15 16.37
C LEU A 132 -16.59 -4.25 15.88
N ALA A 133 -17.90 -4.00 15.98
CA ALA A 133 -18.90 -4.96 15.53
C ALA A 133 -18.91 -5.04 13.99
N PRO A 134 -19.10 -6.23 13.39
CA PRO A 134 -19.17 -6.36 11.93
C PRO A 134 -20.31 -5.50 11.34
N ASP A 135 -21.47 -5.44 11.98
CA ASP A 135 -22.60 -4.61 11.54
C ASP A 135 -22.31 -3.11 11.58
N GLU A 136 -21.43 -2.68 12.49
CA GLU A 136 -20.97 -1.29 12.53
C GLU A 136 -20.06 -0.98 11.34
N LEU A 137 -19.06 -1.81 11.07
CA LEU A 137 -18.21 -1.60 9.89
C LEU A 137 -19.01 -1.70 8.59
N ALA A 138 -20.02 -2.58 8.53
CA ALA A 138 -20.92 -2.69 7.39
C ALA A 138 -21.74 -1.40 7.18
N ARG A 139 -22.17 -0.73 8.27
CA ARG A 139 -22.80 0.60 8.18
C ARG A 139 -21.83 1.67 7.70
N VAL A 140 -20.59 1.66 8.18
CA VAL A 140 -19.55 2.61 7.76
C VAL A 140 -19.24 2.46 6.27
N LEU A 141 -19.07 1.22 5.80
CA LEU A 141 -18.71 0.88 4.42
C LEU A 141 -19.93 0.63 3.52
N ARG A 142 -21.12 1.07 3.93
CA ARG A 142 -22.36 0.81 3.21
C ARG A 142 -22.31 1.46 1.82
N GLY A 143 -22.28 0.61 0.79
CA GLY A 143 -22.35 1.01 -0.62
C GLY A 143 -23.59 0.47 -1.33
N ASN A 144 -23.56 0.52 -2.66
CA ASN A 144 -24.55 -0.13 -3.53
C ASN A 144 -24.55 -1.66 -3.42
N VAL A 145 -23.40 -2.26 -3.14
CA VAL A 145 -23.21 -3.68 -2.83
C VAL A 145 -22.31 -3.82 -1.60
N GLU A 146 -22.07 -5.04 -1.14
CA GLU A 146 -21.04 -5.29 -0.13
C GLU A 146 -19.65 -5.08 -0.74
N ILE A 147 -18.75 -4.45 0.02
CA ILE A 147 -17.37 -4.26 -0.40
C ILE A 147 -16.64 -5.63 -0.45
N PRO A 148 -15.94 -5.98 -1.54
CA PRO A 148 -15.33 -7.30 -1.70
C PRO A 148 -14.29 -7.59 -0.62
N MET A 149 -14.27 -8.76 0.02
CA MET A 149 -13.39 -9.08 1.17
C MET A 149 -13.71 -8.24 2.43
N PHE A 150 -15.00 -8.12 2.75
CA PHE A 150 -15.47 -7.40 3.93
C PHE A 150 -14.95 -8.03 5.25
N VAL A 151 -15.00 -9.36 5.36
CA VAL A 151 -14.58 -10.07 6.59
C VAL A 151 -13.10 -9.83 6.89
N GLU A 152 -12.24 -9.82 5.87
CA GLU A 152 -10.82 -9.52 6.02
C GLU A 152 -10.59 -8.08 6.47
N ARG A 153 -11.34 -7.10 5.92
CA ARG A 153 -11.28 -5.70 6.37
C ARG A 153 -11.68 -5.56 7.84
N TRP A 154 -12.76 -6.22 8.23
CA TRP A 154 -13.22 -6.24 9.61
C TRP A 154 -12.16 -6.83 10.55
N ARG A 155 -11.57 -7.98 10.19
CA ARG A 155 -10.49 -8.60 10.95
C ARG A 155 -9.27 -7.70 11.08
N ASN A 156 -8.89 -7.00 10.02
CA ASN A 156 -7.76 -6.07 10.03
C ASN A 156 -8.02 -4.86 10.94
N ALA A 157 -9.25 -4.31 10.94
CA ALA A 157 -9.62 -3.22 11.85
C ALA A 157 -9.51 -3.67 13.32
N GLN A 158 -10.02 -4.86 13.64
CA GLN A 158 -9.90 -5.40 14.99
C GLN A 158 -8.47 -5.78 15.38
N GLU A 159 -7.67 -6.30 14.44
CA GLU A 159 -6.24 -6.53 14.68
C GLU A 159 -5.53 -5.23 15.06
N LEU A 160 -5.76 -4.17 14.28
CA LEU A 160 -5.18 -2.86 14.56
C LEU A 160 -5.54 -2.39 15.98
N GLY A 161 -6.83 -2.40 16.33
CA GLY A 161 -7.27 -1.99 17.66
C GLY A 161 -6.63 -2.82 18.79
N ARG A 162 -6.62 -4.15 18.66
CA ARG A 162 -6.01 -5.04 19.67
C ARG A 162 -4.51 -4.76 19.84
N VAL A 163 -3.77 -4.67 18.74
CA VAL A 163 -2.32 -4.43 18.78
C VAL A 163 -2.02 -3.07 19.39
N LEU A 164 -2.75 -2.01 19.02
CA LEU A 164 -2.56 -0.68 19.60
C LEU A 164 -2.86 -0.66 21.10
N ARG A 165 -3.98 -1.27 21.52
CA ARG A 165 -4.36 -1.38 22.92
C ARG A 165 -3.31 -2.15 23.74
N ASP A 166 -2.94 -3.34 23.28
CA ASP A 166 -2.16 -4.31 24.05
C ASP A 166 -0.66 -3.97 24.07
N HIS A 167 -0.13 -3.31 23.03
CA HIS A 167 1.32 -3.09 22.87
C HIS A 167 1.74 -1.62 22.78
N PHE A 168 0.81 -0.71 22.49
CA PHE A 168 1.11 0.72 22.29
C PHE A 168 0.25 1.63 23.17
N GLY A 169 -0.39 1.07 24.21
CA GLY A 169 -1.21 1.81 25.18
C GLY A 169 -2.30 2.65 24.50
N GLY A 170 -2.89 2.11 23.44
CA GLY A 170 -3.98 2.71 22.68
C GLY A 170 -3.59 3.69 21.58
N SER A 171 -2.31 4.00 21.38
CA SER A 171 -1.87 5.07 20.48
C SER A 171 -1.07 4.55 19.27
N ALA A 172 -1.57 4.82 18.06
CA ALA A 172 -0.83 4.58 16.81
C ALA A 172 0.40 5.50 16.69
N ALA A 173 0.33 6.71 17.24
CA ALA A 173 1.45 7.64 17.30
C ALA A 173 2.65 7.05 18.07
N ARG A 174 2.41 6.38 19.20
CA ARG A 174 3.48 5.69 19.94
C ARG A 174 4.16 4.58 19.13
N LEU A 175 3.42 3.87 18.27
CA LEU A 175 4.02 2.90 17.34
C LEU A 175 4.94 3.62 16.34
N VAL A 176 4.47 4.73 15.76
CA VAL A 176 5.28 5.55 14.83
C VAL A 176 6.55 6.09 15.51
N GLU A 177 6.44 6.57 16.74
CA GLU A 177 7.54 7.16 17.50
C GLU A 177 8.66 6.14 17.79
N GLN A 178 8.34 4.85 17.96
CA GLN A 178 9.35 3.80 18.11
C GLN A 178 10.26 3.66 16.89
N ALA A 179 9.83 4.12 15.71
CA ALA A 179 10.66 4.13 14.51
C ALA A 179 11.76 5.20 14.54
N ASN A 180 11.72 6.13 15.51
CA ASN A 180 12.66 7.24 15.67
C ASN A 180 12.93 8.00 14.36
N GLY A 181 11.82 8.35 13.68
CA GLY A 181 11.83 9.06 12.42
C GLY A 181 12.53 8.33 11.27
N ASN A 182 12.58 6.98 11.26
CA ASN A 182 13.11 6.21 10.12
C ASN A 182 11.99 5.42 9.41
N ALA A 183 11.74 5.73 8.13
CA ALA A 183 10.68 5.12 7.34
C ALA A 183 10.79 3.59 7.22
N THR A 184 12.01 3.07 7.05
CA THR A 184 12.25 1.62 6.90
C THR A 184 12.15 0.88 8.23
N THR A 185 12.51 1.54 9.33
CA THR A 185 12.26 0.99 10.68
C THR A 185 10.77 0.94 10.95
N LEU A 186 10.02 1.98 10.60
CA LEU A 186 8.56 2.00 10.74
C LEU A 186 7.93 0.85 9.97
N ALA A 187 8.25 0.69 8.68
CA ALA A 187 7.70 -0.38 7.86
C ALA A 187 7.99 -1.78 8.47
N ARG A 188 9.17 -2.00 9.04
CA ARG A 188 9.50 -3.23 9.77
C ARG A 188 8.67 -3.41 11.04
N LEU A 189 8.57 -2.38 11.88
CA LEU A 189 7.82 -2.44 13.13
C LEU A 189 6.35 -2.74 12.86
N VAL A 190 5.76 -2.07 11.88
CA VAL A 190 4.38 -2.26 11.46
C VAL A 190 4.16 -3.68 10.97
N ALA A 191 4.99 -4.16 10.03
CA ALA A 191 4.88 -5.53 9.51
C ALA A 191 5.15 -6.62 10.57
N HIS A 192 5.93 -6.31 11.61
CA HIS A 192 6.20 -7.23 12.71
C HIS A 192 5.01 -7.34 13.67
N ASN A 193 4.34 -6.23 13.97
CA ASN A 193 3.26 -6.17 14.96
C ASN A 193 1.87 -6.44 14.35
N LEU A 194 1.67 -6.11 13.07
CA LEU A 194 0.38 -6.25 12.38
C LEU A 194 0.52 -7.26 11.24
N SER A 195 -0.12 -8.42 11.39
CA SER A 195 -0.07 -9.47 10.36
C SER A 195 -0.71 -9.01 9.05
N SER A 196 -1.70 -8.12 9.13
CA SER A 196 -2.30 -7.46 7.97
C SER A 196 -1.34 -6.54 7.20
N PHE A 197 -0.15 -6.23 7.72
CA PHE A 197 0.90 -5.47 7.02
C PHE A 197 2.12 -6.33 6.65
N ASN A 198 2.15 -7.59 7.11
CA ASN A 198 3.24 -8.53 6.84
C ASN A 198 3.10 -9.17 5.45
N ASP A 199 3.32 -8.37 4.41
CA ASP A 199 3.26 -8.82 3.02
C ASP A 199 4.55 -9.59 2.65
N THR A 200 4.69 -10.81 3.18
CA THR A 200 5.77 -11.75 2.87
C THR A 200 5.21 -13.07 2.34
N THR A 201 5.99 -13.79 1.52
CA THR A 201 5.58 -15.09 0.98
C THR A 201 6.76 -15.99 0.67
N LEU A 202 6.51 -17.24 0.31
CA LEU A 202 7.51 -18.18 -0.18
C LEU A 202 7.40 -18.35 -1.69
N TYR A 203 8.48 -18.07 -2.41
CA TYR A 203 8.61 -18.40 -3.83
C TYR A 203 9.71 -19.44 -4.01
N ARG A 204 9.30 -20.67 -4.41
CA ARG A 204 10.21 -21.81 -4.59
C ARG A 204 11.11 -22.06 -3.37
N GLY A 205 10.49 -22.08 -2.19
CA GLY A 205 11.17 -22.35 -0.92
C GLY A 205 12.04 -21.22 -0.37
N ARG A 206 11.94 -20.01 -0.95
CA ARG A 206 12.69 -18.83 -0.48
C ARG A 206 11.73 -17.71 -0.11
N ALA A 207 12.03 -17.04 1.01
CA ALA A 207 11.28 -15.87 1.45
C ALA A 207 11.35 -14.74 0.41
N VAL A 208 10.22 -14.08 0.21
CA VAL A 208 10.04 -12.89 -0.62
C VAL A 208 9.34 -11.84 0.22
N ASN A 209 9.99 -10.70 0.37
CA ASN A 209 9.48 -9.56 1.11
C ASN A 209 8.90 -8.56 0.12
N LEU A 210 7.64 -8.15 0.35
CA LEU A 210 7.02 -7.04 -0.36
C LEU A 210 6.75 -5.87 0.59
N TYR A 211 6.28 -6.14 1.81
CA TYR A 211 5.91 -5.14 2.82
C TYR A 211 5.14 -3.95 2.21
N LYS A 212 4.21 -4.23 1.29
CA LYS A 212 3.62 -3.21 0.42
C LYS A 212 2.89 -2.18 1.28
N ARG A 213 1.92 -2.63 2.08
CA ARG A 213 1.12 -1.72 2.93
C ARG A 213 1.97 -1.04 3.99
N ALA A 214 2.94 -1.75 4.58
CA ALA A 214 3.83 -1.16 5.59
C ALA A 214 4.70 -0.03 5.02
N GLN A 215 5.12 -0.14 3.75
CA GLN A 215 5.84 0.93 3.08
C GLN A 215 4.91 2.07 2.64
N ILE A 216 3.68 1.79 2.20
CA ILE A 216 2.67 2.81 1.86
C ILE A 216 2.37 3.67 3.09
N LEU A 217 2.16 3.04 4.25
CA LEU A 217 1.89 3.71 5.52
C LEU A 217 2.91 4.79 5.88
N ALA A 218 4.20 4.50 5.70
CA ALA A 218 5.25 5.49 5.92
C ALA A 218 5.16 6.67 4.92
N GLY A 219 4.79 6.39 3.67
CA GLY A 219 4.52 7.41 2.65
C GLY A 219 3.28 8.26 2.95
N ASP A 220 2.20 7.64 3.42
CA ASP A 220 0.94 8.32 3.73
C ASP A 220 1.06 9.19 4.99
N LEU A 221 1.82 8.74 6.00
CA LEU A 221 2.19 9.57 7.14
C LEU A 221 3.06 10.77 6.73
N TYR A 222 4.05 10.56 5.86
CA TYR A 222 4.83 11.67 5.32
C TYR A 222 3.96 12.67 4.55
N GLY A 223 3.09 12.18 3.67
CA GLY A 223 2.22 13.01 2.83
C GLY A 223 1.20 13.80 3.63
N SER A 224 0.51 13.14 4.57
CA SER A 224 -0.52 13.75 5.42
C SER A 224 0.03 14.85 6.34
N PHE A 225 1.22 14.66 6.93
CA PHE A 225 1.83 15.67 7.80
C PHE A 225 2.87 16.56 7.08
N GLY A 226 3.01 16.45 5.75
CA GLY A 226 3.95 17.26 4.96
C GLY A 226 5.41 17.14 5.42
N GLY A 227 5.83 15.98 5.93
CA GLY A 227 7.16 15.76 6.49
C GLY A 227 7.39 16.32 7.90
N ALA A 228 6.36 16.83 8.57
CA ALA A 228 6.41 17.28 9.97
C ALA A 228 5.82 16.23 10.93
N LYS A 229 5.99 16.42 12.26
CA LYS A 229 5.41 15.57 13.31
C LYS A 229 5.61 14.07 13.05
N TRP A 230 4.54 13.28 13.02
CA TRP A 230 4.57 11.83 12.73
C TRP A 230 4.87 11.48 11.27
N GLY A 231 4.96 12.48 10.38
CA GLY A 231 5.46 12.35 9.02
C GLY A 231 6.94 12.65 8.86
N THR A 232 7.67 13.05 9.91
CA THR A 232 9.10 13.36 9.82
C THR A 232 9.93 12.08 9.72
N PHE A 233 10.31 11.71 8.49
CA PHE A 233 11.11 10.52 8.23
C PHE A 233 12.39 10.81 7.46
N LYS A 234 13.50 10.23 7.94
CA LYS A 234 14.67 9.93 7.13
C LYS A 234 14.45 8.65 6.32
N ASN A 235 15.23 8.50 5.27
CA ASN A 235 15.30 7.28 4.45
C ASN A 235 13.99 6.89 3.75
N LEU A 236 13.11 7.86 3.45
CA LEU A 236 11.93 7.61 2.59
C LEU A 236 12.34 7.10 1.20
N HIS A 237 13.50 7.52 0.69
CA HIS A 237 14.06 7.07 -0.59
C HIS A 237 14.53 5.60 -0.59
N ASP A 238 14.67 4.98 0.60
CA ASP A 238 14.98 3.55 0.74
C ASP A 238 13.71 2.67 0.65
N LEU A 239 12.52 3.28 0.69
CA LEU A 239 11.28 2.57 0.37
C LEU A 239 11.25 2.22 -1.12
N THR A 240 10.58 1.13 -1.44
CA THR A 240 10.50 0.59 -2.80
C THR A 240 9.17 0.92 -3.46
N ALA A 241 9.12 0.84 -4.79
CA ALA A 241 7.87 0.96 -5.52
C ALA A 241 6.91 -0.16 -5.10
N PHE A 242 5.66 0.19 -4.82
CA PHE A 242 4.67 -0.73 -4.28
C PHE A 242 4.20 -1.75 -5.35
N ALA A 243 3.95 -2.99 -4.93
CA ALA A 243 3.37 -4.02 -5.80
C ALA A 243 1.90 -3.71 -6.10
N ASP A 244 1.63 -2.97 -7.17
CA ASP A 244 0.28 -2.58 -7.57
C ASP A 244 -0.22 -3.34 -8.81
N TYR A 245 -1.54 -3.50 -8.97
CA TYR A 245 -2.12 -4.20 -10.11
C TYR A 245 -2.24 -3.33 -11.37
N LYS A 246 -2.20 -1.99 -11.26
CA LYS A 246 -2.14 -1.05 -12.39
C LYS A 246 -0.74 -0.95 -12.96
N LEU A 247 0.30 -1.04 -12.14
CA LEU A 247 1.69 -0.95 -12.62
C LEU A 247 2.03 -1.97 -13.73
N PRO A 248 1.72 -3.28 -13.60
CA PRO A 248 1.91 -4.23 -14.69
C PRO A 248 1.17 -3.86 -15.99
N GLN A 249 0.00 -3.23 -15.90
CA GLN A 249 -0.77 -2.78 -17.06
C GLN A 249 -0.03 -1.66 -17.79
N LEU A 250 0.43 -0.65 -17.05
CA LEU A 250 1.21 0.47 -17.59
C LEU A 250 2.56 0.03 -18.16
N LEU A 251 3.31 -0.78 -17.41
CA LEU A 251 4.60 -1.31 -17.85
C LEU A 251 4.45 -2.18 -19.11
N ARG A 252 3.35 -2.93 -19.24
CA ARG A 252 3.04 -3.67 -20.47
C ARG A 252 2.70 -2.73 -21.62
N ALA A 253 1.86 -1.72 -21.39
CA ALA A 253 1.46 -0.74 -22.40
C ALA A 253 2.66 0.04 -22.97
N TRP A 254 3.63 0.39 -22.14
CA TRP A 254 4.90 1.00 -22.56
C TRP A 254 5.90 -0.01 -23.15
N GLY A 255 5.54 -1.28 -23.20
CA GLY A 255 6.37 -2.34 -23.76
C GLY A 255 7.58 -2.70 -22.90
N ILE A 256 7.65 -2.24 -21.64
CA ILE A 256 8.67 -2.66 -20.67
C ILE A 256 8.44 -4.12 -20.25
N LEU A 257 7.19 -4.45 -19.90
CA LEU A 257 6.81 -5.78 -19.44
C LEU A 257 6.30 -6.60 -20.63
N LYS A 258 7.00 -7.68 -20.97
CA LYS A 258 6.65 -8.57 -22.08
C LYS A 258 6.10 -9.88 -21.54
N TYR A 259 4.86 -10.20 -21.91
CA TYR A 259 4.23 -11.48 -21.56
C TYR A 259 4.61 -12.56 -22.57
N ALA A 260 4.79 -13.78 -22.08
CA ALA A 260 4.85 -14.96 -22.94
C ALA A 260 3.51 -15.12 -23.70
N PRO A 261 3.50 -15.68 -24.92
CA PRO A 261 2.29 -15.72 -25.75
C PRO A 261 1.06 -16.33 -25.08
N ALA A 262 1.25 -17.37 -24.26
CA ALA A 262 0.15 -18.00 -23.53
C ALA A 262 -0.46 -17.09 -22.45
N LEU A 263 0.38 -16.33 -21.73
CA LEU A 263 -0.08 -15.36 -20.73
C LEU A 263 -0.77 -14.17 -21.41
N ALA A 264 -0.17 -13.63 -22.48
CA ALA A 264 -0.75 -12.54 -23.27
C ALA A 264 -2.18 -12.89 -23.72
N ARG A 265 -2.37 -14.04 -24.38
CA ARG A 265 -3.69 -14.51 -24.81
C ARG A 265 -4.71 -14.64 -23.67
N ARG A 266 -4.29 -15.09 -22.47
CA ARG A 266 -5.19 -15.23 -21.33
C ARG A 266 -5.66 -13.88 -20.78
N VAL A 267 -4.73 -12.92 -20.70
CA VAL A 267 -5.04 -11.56 -20.22
C VAL A 267 -5.90 -10.82 -21.25
N ASP A 268 -5.56 -10.92 -22.53
CA ASP A 268 -6.21 -10.15 -23.61
C ASP A 268 -7.63 -10.64 -23.94
N ARG A 269 -7.98 -11.88 -23.57
CA ARG A 269 -9.33 -12.42 -23.73
C ARG A 269 -10.32 -11.95 -22.66
N ARG A 270 -9.83 -11.33 -21.59
CA ARG A 270 -10.65 -10.82 -20.47
C ARG A 270 -10.66 -9.29 -20.40
N ALA A 271 -10.06 -8.62 -21.37
CA ALA A 271 -10.02 -7.17 -21.50
C ALA A 271 -11.17 -6.67 -22.37
#